data_AF-A0A0F3GPS0-F1
#
_entry.id   AF-A0A0F3GPS0-F1
#
_cell.length_a   1.000
_cell.length_b   1.000
_cell.length_c   1.000
_cell.angle_alpha   90.00
_cell.angle_beta   90.00
_cell.angle_gamma   90.00
#
_symmetry.space_group_name_H-M   'P 1'
#
loop_
_entity.id
_entity.type
_entity.pdbx_description
1 polymer ?
#
loop_
_entity_poly.entity_id
_entity_poly.type
_entity_poly.pdbx_seq_one_letter_code
_entity_poly.pdbx_strand_id
1 'polypeptide(L)'
;MAVGAPGSIVELSMMGARLKKNKSDMFENPELVIPLGGRQFKVRVVWQDDKQAGLALLTPFDDWQYIVKNVKRLKDASFRAQNRLSDEAVTEFIRKESLSTIISLMAELESKNTNLVLLKDLIYKIPELTKMVADKAGISRKDDEFVLQDVDFAIKRLGIDMVKKVSSDYVKIEHDKSEMSEEDSSFDMLKTLKAVMLPKLAPFFGYKDQDNMANNIMNMETKGIEVLLAKGRKNLTAYYKEPSQIYSEMTRFLEAMAYDKDLIQINHLYVSNFMKGLLGLFDGYFLAYLCRNPHYILDKKIKLNVTKLNLSFGYIAYLIFLAAEAVIESKKTSINIFLNRLLKTGMDNDRLLTFMDNVVKESNSILKDIGRRGSIKTMSTTRTSVRARDLFAKDQQSTKFVSCMTYFAQTRRLIIRYEDETYTHYMISKLIDTDDFSMYSSMFCVIPCENLAQEDLSPEAFSYFSLIVLKNFDRLSKNLMRSLIKLWGTFDGSIILTFSTYSVFDYQMKDLFNFLRPYIIDFPSPFSDDRIYRKMVEQVLVYTNPYSGNTDFTGAQYLQEFLSMNHIRGTELLPKVQIVDPKAAKVQQQDAKTLQDAKTLQDAKTMPYPKKKLP
;
A
#
# COMPACT_ATOMS: atom_id res chain seq x y z
N MET A 1 5.34 -15.93 -56.35
CA MET A 1 4.14 -16.43 -55.63
C MET A 1 4.08 -15.72 -54.29
N ALA A 2 2.97 -15.05 -53.97
CA ALA A 2 2.79 -14.47 -52.65
C ALA A 2 2.67 -15.62 -51.63
N VAL A 3 3.74 -15.89 -50.91
CA VAL A 3 3.74 -16.85 -49.81
C VAL A 3 2.78 -16.29 -48.77
N GLY A 4 1.62 -16.95 -48.60
CA GLY A 4 0.68 -16.59 -47.53
C GLY A 4 1.42 -16.56 -46.19
N ALA A 5 1.02 -15.67 -45.28
CA ALA A 5 1.69 -15.54 -43.99
C ALA A 5 1.80 -16.92 -43.31
N PRO A 6 2.99 -17.33 -42.81
CA PRO A 6 3.21 -18.68 -42.25
C PRO A 6 2.36 -18.96 -41.00
N GLY A 7 1.78 -17.91 -40.42
CA GLY A 7 0.95 -17.96 -39.23
C GLY A 7 0.59 -16.55 -38.77
N SER A 8 -0.02 -16.46 -37.59
CA SER A 8 -0.24 -15.19 -36.89
C SER A 8 0.76 -15.03 -35.75
N ILE A 9 1.31 -13.84 -35.61
CA ILE A 9 2.19 -13.50 -34.48
C ILE A 9 1.34 -13.44 -33.22
N VAL A 10 1.75 -14.19 -32.20
CA VAL A 10 1.07 -14.29 -30.91
C VAL A 10 1.83 -13.53 -29.82
N GLU A 11 3.16 -13.46 -29.95
CA GLU A 11 4.05 -12.70 -29.07
C GLU A 11 5.20 -12.11 -29.89
N LEU A 12 5.68 -10.93 -29.50
CA LEU A 12 6.77 -10.22 -30.18
C LEU A 12 7.70 -9.57 -29.15
N SER A 13 8.99 -9.56 -29.45
CA SER A 13 10.07 -8.91 -28.70
C SER A 13 11.11 -8.35 -29.67
N MET A 14 12.17 -7.71 -29.16
CA MET A 14 13.26 -7.17 -29.98
C MET A 14 13.93 -8.20 -30.86
N MET A 15 14.16 -9.38 -30.31
CA MET A 15 15.00 -10.40 -30.94
C MET A 15 14.22 -11.66 -31.28
N GLY A 16 12.93 -11.72 -30.97
CA GLY A 16 12.13 -12.92 -31.18
C GLY A 16 10.65 -12.67 -31.35
N ALA A 17 9.98 -13.62 -32.00
CA ALA A 17 8.53 -13.67 -32.13
C ALA A 17 8.05 -15.10 -31.88
N ARG A 18 6.82 -15.23 -31.39
CA ARG A 18 6.10 -16.51 -31.35
C ARG A 18 4.99 -16.45 -32.40
N LEU A 19 4.92 -17.49 -33.22
CA LEU A 19 3.98 -17.59 -34.32
C LEU A 19 3.05 -18.79 -34.08
N LYS A 20 1.74 -18.55 -34.12
CA LYS A 20 0.74 -19.61 -34.21
C LYS A 20 0.68 -20.05 -35.66
N LYS A 21 1.03 -21.31 -35.92
CA LYS A 21 1.15 -21.85 -37.28
C LYS A 21 -0.24 -21.95 -37.91
N ASN A 22 -0.34 -21.62 -39.20
CA ASN A 22 -1.57 -21.82 -39.97
C ASN A 22 -1.81 -23.29 -40.34
N LYS A 23 -0.74 -24.09 -40.34
CA LYS A 23 -0.75 -25.53 -40.61
C LYS A 23 0.04 -26.27 -39.53
N SER A 24 -0.33 -27.53 -39.30
CA SER A 24 0.32 -28.39 -38.31
C SER A 24 1.76 -28.72 -38.68
N ASP A 25 2.07 -28.71 -39.97
CA ASP A 25 3.35 -29.13 -40.54
C ASP A 25 4.53 -28.30 -40.01
N MET A 26 5.62 -28.97 -39.67
CA MET A 26 6.86 -28.31 -39.24
C MET A 26 7.44 -27.49 -40.39
N PHE A 27 7.99 -26.32 -40.07
CA PHE A 27 8.75 -25.52 -41.04
C PHE A 27 10.01 -26.30 -41.43
N GLU A 28 10.11 -26.65 -42.71
CA GLU A 28 11.26 -27.36 -43.28
C GLU A 28 12.49 -26.46 -43.41
N ASN A 29 12.28 -25.15 -43.66
CA ASN A 29 13.35 -24.17 -43.72
C ASN A 29 13.51 -23.48 -42.36
N PRO A 30 14.71 -23.52 -41.74
CA PRO A 30 14.95 -22.80 -40.49
C PRO A 30 14.89 -21.28 -40.69
N GLU A 31 15.07 -20.74 -41.89
CA GLU A 31 14.94 -19.29 -42.14
C GLU A 31 13.68 -18.95 -42.93
N LEU A 32 12.92 -17.99 -42.41
CA LEU A 32 11.65 -17.53 -42.95
C LEU A 32 11.64 -16.02 -43.03
N VAL A 33 10.68 -15.48 -43.78
CA VAL A 33 10.39 -14.04 -43.78
C VAL A 33 8.98 -13.85 -43.24
N ILE A 34 8.83 -12.98 -42.24
CA ILE A 34 7.53 -12.64 -41.65
C ILE A 34 7.24 -11.14 -41.79
N PRO A 35 5.99 -10.76 -42.08
CA PRO A 35 5.58 -9.37 -42.05
C PRO A 35 5.37 -8.90 -40.61
N LEU A 36 6.01 -7.79 -40.23
CA LEU A 36 5.88 -7.12 -38.92
C LEU A 36 5.79 -5.61 -39.12
N GLY A 37 4.72 -4.97 -38.64
CA GLY A 37 4.58 -3.51 -38.70
C GLY A 37 4.66 -2.91 -40.11
N GLY A 38 4.26 -3.66 -41.15
CA GLY A 38 4.39 -3.24 -42.55
C GLY A 38 5.78 -3.44 -43.18
N ARG A 39 6.75 -4.01 -42.43
CA ARG A 39 8.09 -4.36 -42.91
C ARG A 39 8.25 -5.88 -42.96
N GLN A 40 9.18 -6.37 -43.78
CA GLN A 40 9.52 -7.81 -43.89
C GLN A 40 10.78 -8.09 -43.08
N PHE A 41 10.70 -9.05 -42.15
CA PHE A 41 11.83 -9.43 -41.30
C PHE A 41 12.26 -10.86 -41.58
N LYS A 42 13.57 -11.05 -41.78
CA LYS A 42 14.16 -12.38 -41.81
C LYS A 42 14.25 -12.93 -40.38
N VAL A 43 13.78 -14.15 -40.21
CA VAL A 43 13.72 -14.83 -38.91
C VAL A 43 14.25 -16.25 -39.03
N ARG A 44 14.72 -16.78 -37.90
CA ARG A 44 15.14 -18.17 -37.77
C ARG A 44 14.23 -18.92 -36.81
N VAL A 45 13.69 -20.06 -37.21
CA VAL A 45 12.96 -20.98 -36.33
C VAL A 45 13.94 -21.56 -35.31
N VAL A 46 13.72 -21.26 -34.04
CA VAL A 46 14.57 -21.69 -32.91
C VAL A 46 13.96 -22.91 -32.21
N TRP A 47 12.63 -22.98 -32.21
CA TRP A 47 11.86 -24.13 -31.76
C TRP A 47 10.51 -24.13 -32.47
N GLN A 48 9.87 -25.30 -32.57
CA GLN A 48 8.51 -25.42 -33.07
C GLN A 48 7.84 -26.68 -32.53
N ASP A 49 6.53 -26.63 -32.46
CA ASP A 49 5.63 -27.76 -32.23
C ASP A 49 4.52 -27.77 -33.30
N ASP A 50 3.52 -28.64 -33.13
CA ASP A 50 2.41 -28.78 -34.06
C ASP A 50 1.55 -27.52 -34.20
N LYS A 51 1.56 -26.62 -33.21
CA LYS A 51 0.68 -25.44 -33.14
C LYS A 51 1.44 -24.12 -33.22
N GLN A 52 2.70 -24.09 -32.83
CA GLN A 52 3.48 -22.87 -32.63
C GLN A 52 4.93 -23.01 -33.11
N ALA A 53 5.55 -21.87 -33.41
CA ALA A 53 6.97 -21.76 -33.63
C ALA A 53 7.54 -20.56 -32.90
N GLY A 54 8.70 -20.75 -32.27
CA GLY A 54 9.56 -19.67 -31.79
C GLY A 54 10.52 -19.25 -32.87
N LEU A 55 10.55 -17.94 -33.13
CA LEU A 55 11.33 -17.31 -34.17
C LEU A 55 12.33 -16.36 -33.52
N ALA A 56 13.60 -16.40 -33.92
CA ALA A 56 14.59 -15.39 -33.62
C ALA A 56 14.66 -14.42 -34.80
N LEU A 57 14.50 -13.12 -34.56
CA LEU A 57 14.70 -12.12 -35.60
C LEU A 57 16.20 -11.94 -35.84
N LEU A 58 16.61 -12.02 -37.11
CA LEU A 58 18.00 -11.80 -37.49
C LEU A 58 18.40 -10.32 -37.44
N THR A 59 17.41 -9.43 -37.49
CA THR A 59 17.57 -7.99 -37.27
C THR A 59 16.64 -7.55 -36.15
N PRO A 60 17.10 -6.74 -35.18
CA PRO A 60 16.26 -6.30 -34.08
C PRO A 60 14.99 -5.60 -34.60
N PHE A 61 13.83 -5.98 -34.08
CA PHE A 61 12.61 -5.19 -34.27
C PHE A 61 12.71 -3.93 -33.41
N ASP A 62 12.56 -2.75 -34.02
CA ASP A 62 12.83 -1.45 -33.40
C ASP A 62 11.57 -0.69 -32.98
N ASP A 63 10.39 -1.13 -33.43
CA ASP A 63 9.11 -0.50 -33.10
C ASP A 63 8.55 -1.04 -31.77
N TRP A 64 9.05 -0.47 -30.67
CA TRP A 64 8.57 -0.81 -29.33
C TRP A 64 7.08 -0.52 -29.14
N GLN A 65 6.52 0.52 -29.79
CA GLN A 65 5.09 0.83 -29.68
C GLN A 65 4.23 -0.28 -30.29
N TYR A 66 4.68 -0.86 -31.40
CA TYR A 66 4.04 -2.01 -32.01
C TYR A 66 4.10 -3.24 -31.10
N ILE A 67 5.21 -3.48 -30.41
CA ILE A 67 5.30 -4.57 -29.41
C ILE A 67 4.29 -4.36 -28.28
N VAL A 68 4.29 -3.16 -27.67
CA VAL A 68 3.40 -2.82 -26.55
C VAL A 68 1.94 -3.07 -26.90
N LYS A 69 1.53 -2.77 -28.15
CA LYS A 69 0.16 -2.95 -28.65
C LYS A 69 -0.23 -4.40 -28.94
N ASN A 70 0.74 -5.26 -29.28
CA ASN A 70 0.48 -6.62 -29.76
C ASN A 70 0.93 -7.72 -28.80
N VAL A 71 1.58 -7.37 -27.68
CA VAL A 71 1.93 -8.33 -26.63
C VAL A 71 0.67 -8.86 -25.94
N LYS A 72 0.61 -10.17 -25.70
CA LYS A 72 -0.46 -10.80 -24.92
C LYS A 72 -0.44 -10.22 -23.49
N ARG A 73 -1.62 -9.87 -22.97
CA ARG A 73 -1.79 -9.27 -21.64
C ARG A 73 -2.86 -9.97 -20.86
N LEU A 74 -2.71 -9.97 -19.54
CA LEU A 74 -3.79 -10.36 -18.64
C LEU A 74 -4.90 -9.34 -18.76
N LYS A 75 -6.14 -9.82 -18.77
CA LYS A 75 -7.28 -8.91 -18.70
C LYS A 75 -7.31 -8.30 -17.30
N ASP A 76 -7.23 -6.99 -17.26
CA ASP A 76 -7.39 -6.20 -16.04
C ASP A 76 -8.79 -5.58 -16.02
N ALA A 77 -9.27 -5.22 -14.84
CA ALA A 77 -10.54 -4.54 -14.67
C ALA A 77 -10.31 -3.13 -14.14
N SER A 78 -10.99 -2.16 -14.75
CA SER A 78 -11.14 -0.83 -14.18
C SER A 78 -12.46 -0.76 -13.43
N PHE A 79 -12.39 -0.46 -12.14
CA PHE A 79 -13.57 -0.24 -11.31
C PHE A 79 -13.82 1.26 -11.18
N ARG A 80 -15.09 1.66 -11.14
CA ARG A 80 -15.47 3.02 -10.77
C ARG A 80 -16.03 2.98 -9.37
N ALA A 81 -15.59 3.93 -8.55
CA ALA A 81 -16.12 4.09 -7.21
C ALA A 81 -17.64 4.28 -7.23
N GLN A 82 -18.34 3.58 -6.33
CA GLN A 82 -19.79 3.67 -6.24
C GLN A 82 -20.24 5.07 -5.75
N ASN A 83 -19.53 5.61 -4.75
CA ASN A 83 -19.82 6.91 -4.14
C ASN A 83 -18.51 7.68 -3.95
N ARG A 84 -18.10 8.47 -4.93
CA ARG A 84 -16.85 9.24 -4.82
C ARG A 84 -16.86 10.17 -3.61
N LEU A 85 -15.84 10.06 -2.76
CA LEU A 85 -15.63 10.93 -1.61
C LEU A 85 -14.68 12.08 -2.00
N SER A 86 -15.18 13.31 -2.01
CA SER A 86 -14.36 14.48 -2.36
C SER A 86 -13.44 14.90 -1.21
N ASP A 87 -12.32 15.55 -1.54
CA ASP A 87 -11.34 16.02 -0.56
C ASP A 87 -11.96 17.08 0.36
N GLU A 88 -12.87 17.90 -0.17
CA GLU A 88 -13.64 18.89 0.59
C GLU A 88 -14.57 18.22 1.59
N ALA A 89 -15.28 17.16 1.19
CA ALA A 89 -16.19 16.43 2.08
C ALA A 89 -15.46 15.76 3.25
N VAL A 90 -14.26 15.22 3.00
CA VAL A 90 -13.36 14.69 4.04
C VAL A 90 -12.92 15.83 4.96
N THR A 91 -12.45 16.93 4.39
CA THR A 91 -11.92 18.07 5.15
C THR A 91 -13.01 18.77 5.98
N GLU A 92 -14.23 18.88 5.46
CA GLU A 92 -15.37 19.48 6.18
C GLU A 92 -15.81 18.60 7.34
N PHE A 93 -15.85 17.28 7.18
CA PHE A 93 -16.11 16.36 8.27
C PHE A 93 -15.07 16.53 9.38
N ILE A 94 -13.79 16.57 9.01
CA ILE A 94 -12.69 16.77 9.96
C ILE A 94 -12.76 18.14 10.65
N ARG A 95 -13.15 19.21 9.94
CA ARG A 95 -13.25 20.58 10.50
C ARG A 95 -14.41 20.75 11.47
N LYS A 96 -15.49 19.97 11.33
CA LYS A 96 -16.64 20.03 12.25
C LYS A 96 -16.30 19.49 13.64
N GLU A 97 -15.17 18.81 13.77
CA GLU A 97 -14.70 18.18 14.99
C GLU A 97 -13.67 19.09 15.70
N SER A 98 -13.85 19.33 17.01
CA SER A 98 -12.89 20.00 17.93
C SER A 98 -11.52 19.28 18.04
N LEU A 99 -11.34 18.22 17.26
CA LEU A 99 -10.33 17.17 17.35
C LEU A 99 -8.90 17.65 17.01
N SER A 100 -8.74 18.57 16.05
CA SER A 100 -7.41 19.11 15.72
C SER A 100 -6.80 19.91 16.88
N THR A 101 -7.64 20.64 17.59
CA THR A 101 -7.30 21.34 18.83
C THR A 101 -7.02 20.35 19.96
N ILE A 102 -7.84 19.28 20.08
CA ILE A 102 -7.65 18.21 21.07
C ILE A 102 -6.34 17.45 20.85
N ILE A 103 -5.95 17.13 19.61
CA ILE A 103 -4.70 16.41 19.31
C ILE A 103 -3.48 17.31 19.56
N SER A 104 -3.56 18.57 19.16
CA SER A 104 -2.51 19.55 19.46
C SER A 104 -2.37 19.73 20.97
N LEU A 105 -3.50 19.71 21.70
CA LEU A 105 -3.52 19.72 23.16
C LEU A 105 -2.86 18.46 23.72
N MET A 106 -3.19 17.26 23.25
CA MET A 106 -2.56 16.01 23.68
C MET A 106 -1.04 16.04 23.56
N ALA A 107 -0.51 16.45 22.40
CA ALA A 107 0.92 16.57 22.18
C ALA A 107 1.59 17.53 23.19
N GLU A 108 0.93 18.67 23.45
CA GLU A 108 1.41 19.69 24.37
C GLU A 108 1.35 19.25 25.85
N LEU A 109 0.32 18.47 26.21
CA LEU A 109 0.15 17.89 27.55
C LEU A 109 1.25 16.87 27.88
N GLU A 110 1.67 16.08 26.91
CA GLU A 110 2.70 15.04 27.10
C GLU A 110 4.14 15.58 26.95
N SER A 111 4.32 16.78 26.38
CA SER A 111 5.64 17.41 26.25
C SER A 111 6.30 17.68 27.61
N LYS A 112 7.59 17.34 27.73
CA LYS A 112 8.43 17.68 28.89
C LYS A 112 8.74 19.18 28.97
N ASN A 113 8.71 19.87 27.83
CA ASN A 113 9.00 21.30 27.70
C ASN A 113 7.75 22.03 27.21
N THR A 114 6.69 21.98 28.01
CA THR A 114 5.40 22.53 27.59
C THR A 114 5.47 24.02 27.27
N ASN A 115 5.07 24.37 26.06
CA ASN A 115 4.87 25.73 25.62
C ASN A 115 3.58 26.28 26.23
N LEU A 116 3.74 27.05 27.30
CA LEU A 116 2.64 27.69 28.02
C LEU A 116 1.74 28.56 27.14
N VAL A 117 2.28 29.23 26.13
CA VAL A 117 1.48 30.09 25.24
C VAL A 117 0.58 29.23 24.37
N LEU A 118 1.14 28.17 23.80
CA LEU A 118 0.39 27.23 22.97
C LEU A 118 -0.66 26.46 23.79
N LEU A 119 -0.30 25.96 24.98
CA LEU A 119 -1.22 25.25 25.86
C LEU A 119 -2.46 26.10 26.20
N LYS A 120 -2.27 27.38 26.52
CA LYS A 120 -3.37 28.31 26.84
C LYS A 120 -4.31 28.52 25.65
N ASP A 121 -3.73 28.76 24.48
CA ASP A 121 -4.47 28.96 23.25
C ASP A 121 -5.29 27.71 22.88
N LEU A 122 -4.71 26.53 23.06
CA LEU A 122 -5.40 25.25 22.82
C LEU A 122 -6.53 24.99 23.82
N ILE A 123 -6.32 25.24 25.11
CA ILE A 123 -7.38 25.13 26.12
C ILE A 123 -8.52 26.10 25.78
N TYR A 124 -8.20 27.35 25.49
CA TYR A 124 -9.19 28.40 25.20
C TYR A 124 -10.04 28.11 23.96
N LYS A 125 -9.44 27.49 22.94
CA LYS A 125 -10.13 27.05 21.72
C LYS A 125 -11.13 25.90 21.96
N ILE A 126 -11.15 25.32 23.15
CA ILE A 126 -12.09 24.27 23.57
C ILE A 126 -12.93 24.82 24.73
N PRO A 127 -14.14 25.36 24.45
CA PRO A 127 -14.95 26.05 25.46
C PRO A 127 -15.27 25.20 26.70
N GLU A 128 -15.60 23.92 26.50
CA GLU A 128 -15.93 22.98 27.58
C GLU A 128 -14.73 22.69 28.49
N LEU A 129 -13.54 22.55 27.89
CA LEU A 129 -12.30 22.39 28.64
C LEU A 129 -11.92 23.69 29.36
N THR A 130 -12.10 24.84 28.72
CA THR A 130 -11.88 26.15 29.34
C THR A 130 -12.70 26.28 30.60
N LYS A 131 -13.99 25.94 30.51
CA LYS A 131 -14.90 25.90 31.66
C LYS A 131 -14.41 24.92 32.73
N MET A 132 -14.07 23.69 32.36
CA MET A 132 -13.60 22.67 33.31
C MET A 132 -12.34 23.10 34.07
N VAL A 133 -11.37 23.72 33.38
CA VAL A 133 -10.15 24.27 33.97
C VAL A 133 -10.46 25.46 34.88
N ALA A 134 -11.34 26.37 34.45
CA ALA A 134 -11.76 27.54 35.21
C ALA A 134 -12.54 27.16 36.48
N ASP A 135 -13.50 26.24 36.38
CA ASP A 135 -14.27 25.69 37.49
C ASP A 135 -13.36 25.03 38.52
N LYS A 136 -12.37 24.24 38.06
CA LYS A 136 -11.39 23.63 38.95
C LYS A 136 -10.54 24.67 39.69
N ALA A 137 -10.26 25.81 39.06
CA ALA A 137 -9.57 26.94 39.66
C ALA A 137 -10.48 27.81 40.55
N GLY A 138 -11.78 27.52 40.63
CA GLY A 138 -12.77 28.30 41.37
C GLY A 138 -13.11 29.65 40.72
N ILE A 139 -12.97 29.75 39.39
CA ILE A 139 -13.36 30.92 38.60
C ILE A 139 -14.81 30.69 38.15
N SER A 140 -15.75 31.51 38.65
CA SER A 140 -17.17 31.39 38.29
C SER A 140 -17.53 32.46 37.26
N ARG A 141 -17.91 32.03 36.05
CA ARG A 141 -18.46 32.86 34.96
C ARG A 141 -19.61 32.12 34.27
N LYS A 142 -20.40 32.85 33.47
CA LYS A 142 -21.37 32.22 32.56
C LYS A 142 -20.64 31.60 31.37
N ASP A 143 -21.21 30.54 30.80
CA ASP A 143 -20.58 29.65 29.81
C ASP A 143 -20.02 30.37 28.56
N ASP A 144 -20.57 31.55 28.22
CA ASP A 144 -20.18 32.32 27.04
C ASP A 144 -19.20 33.49 27.34
N GLU A 145 -18.80 33.67 28.60
CA GLU A 145 -18.02 34.85 29.06
C GLU A 145 -16.56 34.54 29.43
N PHE A 146 -16.11 33.29 29.22
CA PHE A 146 -14.72 32.92 29.48
C PHE A 146 -13.77 33.60 28.48
N VAL A 147 -12.70 34.18 29.00
CA VAL A 147 -11.63 34.81 28.22
C VAL A 147 -10.31 34.09 28.45
N LEU A 148 -9.35 34.25 27.54
CA LEU A 148 -8.01 33.64 27.66
C LEU A 148 -7.33 33.93 29.02
N GLN A 149 -7.61 35.11 29.61
CA GLN A 149 -7.10 35.51 30.92
C GLN A 149 -7.60 34.63 32.07
N ASP A 150 -8.74 33.96 31.93
CA ASP A 150 -9.23 33.01 32.93
C ASP A 150 -8.40 31.72 32.91
N VAL A 151 -7.93 31.27 31.74
CA VAL A 151 -6.98 30.16 31.61
C VAL A 151 -5.63 30.53 32.20
N ASP A 152 -5.16 31.76 31.96
CA ASP A 152 -3.96 32.31 32.60
C ASP A 152 -4.06 32.30 34.13
N PHE A 153 -5.20 32.71 34.66
CA PHE A 153 -5.45 32.73 36.10
C PHE A 153 -5.53 31.32 36.67
N ALA A 154 -6.19 30.40 35.97
CA ALA A 154 -6.27 29.00 36.36
C ALA A 154 -4.88 28.33 36.43
N ILE A 155 -4.01 28.58 35.44
CA ILE A 155 -2.62 28.08 35.45
C ILE A 155 -1.83 28.66 36.63
N LYS A 156 -1.96 29.96 36.92
CA LYS A 156 -1.29 30.60 38.06
C LYS A 156 -1.75 30.02 39.40
N ARG A 157 -3.04 29.67 39.52
CA ARG A 157 -3.65 29.20 40.77
C ARG A 157 -3.48 27.70 41.02
N LEU A 158 -3.65 26.88 40.00
CA LEU A 158 -3.60 25.42 40.08
C LEU A 158 -2.20 24.85 39.84
N GLY A 159 -1.33 25.60 39.17
CA GLY A 159 -0.07 25.09 38.63
C GLY A 159 -0.25 24.31 37.34
N ILE A 160 0.81 24.25 36.54
CA ILE A 160 0.81 23.65 35.19
C ILE A 160 0.44 22.16 35.25
N ASP A 161 0.99 21.41 36.22
CA ASP A 161 0.77 19.97 36.32
C ASP A 161 -0.70 19.62 36.57
N MET A 162 -1.40 20.41 37.39
CA MET A 162 -2.82 20.20 37.66
C MET A 162 -3.67 20.60 36.46
N VAL A 163 -3.34 21.71 35.77
CA VAL A 163 -4.04 22.08 34.53
C VAL A 163 -3.84 21.01 33.48
N LYS A 164 -2.62 20.49 33.31
CA LYS A 164 -2.34 19.38 32.42
C LYS A 164 -3.17 18.14 32.76
N LYS A 165 -3.31 17.83 34.05
CA LYS A 165 -4.13 16.71 34.52
C LYS A 165 -5.60 16.90 34.17
N VAL A 166 -6.19 18.08 34.45
CA VAL A 166 -7.58 18.39 34.11
C VAL A 166 -7.81 18.33 32.60
N SER A 167 -6.90 18.90 31.82
CA SER A 167 -6.95 18.82 30.37
C SER A 167 -6.81 17.40 29.85
N SER A 168 -5.96 16.57 30.46
CA SER A 168 -5.83 15.15 30.14
C SER A 168 -7.12 14.39 30.47
N ASP A 169 -7.76 14.69 31.60
CA ASP A 169 -9.02 14.07 32.01
C ASP A 169 -10.16 14.46 31.04
N TYR A 170 -10.22 15.72 30.60
CA TYR A 170 -11.16 16.15 29.55
C TYR A 170 -10.91 15.41 28.23
N VAL A 171 -9.67 15.32 27.77
CA VAL A 171 -9.33 14.59 26.54
C VAL A 171 -9.77 13.14 26.65
N LYS A 172 -9.59 12.49 27.81
CA LYS A 172 -10.09 11.13 28.04
C LYS A 172 -11.62 11.06 27.92
N ILE A 173 -12.33 11.98 28.57
CA ILE A 173 -13.81 12.06 28.51
C ILE A 173 -14.29 12.25 27.08
N GLU A 174 -13.71 13.16 26.30
CA GLU A 174 -14.10 13.40 24.91
C GLU A 174 -13.72 12.23 23.99
N HIS A 175 -12.57 11.60 24.24
CA HIS A 175 -12.19 10.37 23.54
C HIS A 175 -13.16 9.22 23.87
N ASP A 176 -13.68 9.15 25.10
CA ASP A 176 -14.70 8.17 25.50
C ASP A 176 -16.10 8.48 24.95
N LYS A 177 -16.41 9.75 24.65
CA LYS A 177 -17.67 10.18 24.02
C LYS A 177 -17.68 10.05 22.50
N SER A 178 -16.53 10.01 21.81
CA SER A 178 -16.51 9.85 20.36
C SER A 178 -17.11 8.48 20.01
N GLU A 179 -18.30 8.49 19.41
CA GLU A 179 -19.13 7.33 19.07
C GLU A 179 -18.42 6.35 18.13
N MET A 180 -17.48 5.57 18.64
CA MET A 180 -17.37 4.16 18.28
C MET A 180 -18.07 3.43 19.42
N SER A 181 -19.12 2.65 19.09
CA SER A 181 -19.96 2.01 20.10
C SER A 181 -19.12 1.38 21.21
N GLU A 182 -19.60 1.47 22.45
CA GLU A 182 -19.07 0.80 23.64
C GLU A 182 -18.86 -0.73 23.47
N GLU A 183 -19.19 -1.28 22.29
CA GLU A 183 -19.21 -2.69 21.95
C GLU A 183 -17.90 -3.24 21.36
N ASP A 184 -16.99 -2.42 20.79
CA ASP A 184 -15.76 -2.95 20.15
C ASP A 184 -14.48 -2.73 20.97
N SER A 185 -14.35 -3.51 22.06
CA SER A 185 -13.14 -3.61 22.90
C SER A 185 -11.83 -3.79 22.12
N SER A 186 -11.89 -4.28 20.88
CA SER A 186 -10.75 -4.51 19.99
C SER A 186 -10.01 -3.22 19.59
N PHE A 187 -10.70 -2.09 19.41
CA PHE A 187 -10.03 -0.83 19.04
C PHE A 187 -9.23 -0.23 20.20
N ASP A 188 -9.77 -0.30 21.42
CA ASP A 188 -9.06 0.15 22.62
C ASP A 188 -7.86 -0.75 22.91
N MET A 189 -7.99 -2.07 22.71
CA MET A 189 -6.86 -3.00 22.74
C MET A 189 -5.81 -2.64 21.70
N LEU A 190 -6.21 -2.27 20.49
CA LEU A 190 -5.30 -1.87 19.42
C LEU A 190 -4.54 -0.58 19.75
N LYS A 191 -5.25 0.47 20.18
CA LYS A 191 -4.65 1.76 20.59
C LYS A 191 -3.67 1.56 21.74
N THR A 192 -4.10 0.82 22.77
CA THR A 192 -3.26 0.53 23.94
C THR A 192 -2.00 -0.26 23.56
N LEU A 193 -2.14 -1.29 22.73
CA LEU A 193 -1.00 -2.10 22.30
C LEU A 193 0.02 -1.27 21.53
N LYS A 194 -0.42 -0.37 20.64
CA LYS A 194 0.48 0.55 19.91
C LYS A 194 1.26 1.47 20.85
N ALA A 195 0.56 2.08 21.80
CA ALA A 195 1.15 3.01 22.76
C ALA A 195 2.22 2.33 23.64
N VAL A 196 2.03 1.03 23.96
CA VAL A 196 3.03 0.23 24.70
C VAL A 196 4.17 -0.25 23.80
N MET A 197 3.86 -0.68 22.57
CA MET A 197 4.84 -1.27 21.66
C MET A 197 5.82 -0.26 21.07
N LEU A 198 5.35 0.92 20.68
CA LEU A 198 6.17 1.96 20.05
C LEU A 198 7.41 2.34 20.91
N PRO A 199 7.29 2.73 22.19
CA PRO A 199 8.45 3.09 23.01
C PRO A 199 9.36 1.89 23.32
N LYS A 200 8.83 0.66 23.29
CA LYS A 200 9.63 -0.56 23.49
C LYS A 200 10.40 -0.97 22.24
N LEU A 201 9.86 -0.75 21.05
CA LEU A 201 10.51 -1.08 19.77
C LEU A 201 11.49 0.00 19.31
N ALA A 202 11.16 1.28 19.50
CA ALA A 202 11.94 2.41 19.00
C ALA A 202 13.46 2.35 19.32
N PRO A 203 13.90 1.97 20.54
CA PRO A 203 15.32 1.89 20.87
C PRO A 203 16.12 0.91 20.00
N PHE A 204 15.52 -0.19 19.53
CA PHE A 204 16.20 -1.17 18.68
C PHE A 204 16.60 -0.61 17.30
N PHE A 205 15.96 0.48 16.89
CA PHE A 205 16.19 1.13 15.59
C PHE A 205 16.85 2.50 15.72
N GLY A 206 17.36 2.85 16.92
CA GLY A 206 17.89 4.17 17.22
C GLY A 206 16.88 5.30 17.04
N TYR A 207 15.58 4.96 17.05
CA TYR A 207 14.50 5.92 16.85
C TYR A 207 14.19 6.61 18.17
N LYS A 208 14.09 7.95 18.13
CA LYS A 208 13.64 8.76 19.26
C LYS A 208 12.39 9.49 18.84
N ASP A 209 11.28 9.17 19.51
CA ASP A 209 10.03 9.87 19.27
C ASP A 209 10.11 11.26 19.91
N GLN A 210 10.43 12.26 19.09
CA GLN A 210 10.44 13.65 19.53
C GLN A 210 8.99 14.12 19.66
N ASP A 211 8.65 14.72 20.80
CA ASP A 211 7.33 15.32 21.08
C ASP A 211 6.13 14.40 20.80
N ASN A 212 6.29 13.08 20.98
CA ASN A 212 5.28 12.04 20.77
C ASN A 212 4.63 12.05 19.37
N MET A 213 5.36 12.53 18.36
CA MET A 213 4.87 12.63 16.98
C MET A 213 4.50 11.27 16.38
N ALA A 214 5.29 10.23 16.62
CA ALA A 214 5.00 8.88 16.13
C ALA A 214 3.77 8.29 16.82
N ASN A 215 3.63 8.49 18.13
CA ASN A 215 2.44 8.07 18.86
C ASN A 215 1.17 8.74 18.30
N ASN A 216 1.24 10.04 17.99
CA ASN A 216 0.13 10.79 17.39
C ASN A 216 -0.26 10.23 16.02
N ILE A 217 0.69 9.90 15.15
CA ILE A 217 0.39 9.26 13.85
C ILE A 217 -0.28 7.90 14.04
N MET A 218 0.21 7.07 14.96
CA MET A 218 -0.33 5.73 15.24
C MET A 218 -1.72 5.74 15.90
N ASN A 219 -2.08 6.82 16.58
CA ASN A 219 -3.41 7.02 17.17
C ASN A 219 -4.41 7.62 16.17
N MET A 220 -3.92 8.38 15.20
CA MET A 220 -4.75 9.03 14.18
C MET A 220 -5.40 8.03 13.21
N GLU A 221 -4.82 6.85 13.00
CA GLU A 221 -5.32 5.93 11.96
C GLU A 221 -6.78 5.49 12.14
N THR A 222 -7.28 5.48 13.39
CA THR A 222 -8.69 5.15 13.67
C THR A 222 -9.63 6.30 13.31
N LYS A 223 -9.13 7.52 13.12
CA LYS A 223 -9.96 8.68 12.73
C LYS A 223 -10.42 8.61 11.28
N GLY A 224 -9.58 8.12 10.37
CA GLY A 224 -10.05 7.84 9.01
C GLY A 224 -11.14 6.76 8.97
N ILE A 225 -11.16 5.84 9.94
CA ILE A 225 -12.21 4.82 10.06
C ILE A 225 -13.53 5.51 10.42
N GLU A 226 -13.52 6.43 11.39
CA GLU A 226 -14.70 7.23 11.76
C GLU A 226 -15.27 8.00 10.56
N VAL A 227 -14.41 8.63 9.74
CA VAL A 227 -14.83 9.31 8.48
C VAL A 227 -15.53 8.33 7.54
N LEU A 228 -14.94 7.14 7.33
CA LEU A 228 -15.47 6.11 6.43
C LEU A 228 -16.78 5.52 6.95
N LEU A 229 -16.92 5.34 8.26
CA LEU A 229 -18.14 4.84 8.88
C LEU A 229 -19.27 5.89 8.86
N ALA A 230 -18.96 7.15 9.18
CA ALA A 230 -19.96 8.24 9.20
C ALA A 230 -20.47 8.61 7.80
N LYS A 231 -19.64 8.47 6.77
CA LYS A 231 -20.03 8.67 5.37
C LYS A 231 -20.48 7.38 4.68
N GLY A 232 -20.41 6.24 5.38
CA GLY A 232 -20.51 4.92 4.77
C GLY A 232 -21.88 4.25 4.85
N ARG A 233 -22.08 3.25 3.98
CA ARG A 233 -23.19 2.30 4.13
C ARG A 233 -22.90 1.39 5.34
N LYS A 234 -23.96 0.83 5.96
CA LYS A 234 -23.92 -0.15 7.08
C LYS A 234 -23.01 -1.38 6.86
N ASN A 235 -22.46 -1.59 5.67
CA ASN A 235 -21.65 -2.76 5.33
C ASN A 235 -20.14 -2.57 5.60
N LEU A 236 -19.64 -1.34 5.81
CA LEU A 236 -18.19 -1.11 6.03
C LEU A 236 -17.73 -1.46 7.44
N THR A 237 -18.60 -1.35 8.44
CA THR A 237 -18.33 -1.79 9.81
C THR A 237 -17.93 -3.26 9.86
N ALA A 238 -18.38 -4.08 8.90
CA ALA A 238 -17.99 -5.49 8.79
C ALA A 238 -16.49 -5.69 8.48
N TYR A 239 -15.81 -4.68 7.95
CA TYR A 239 -14.40 -4.71 7.55
C TYR A 239 -13.45 -4.06 8.57
N TYR A 240 -13.96 -3.61 9.72
CA TYR A 240 -13.17 -3.01 10.80
C TYR A 240 -13.41 -3.68 12.15
N LYS A 241 -13.48 -5.01 12.18
CA LYS A 241 -13.66 -5.76 13.43
C LYS A 241 -12.34 -6.18 14.05
N GLU A 242 -11.34 -6.41 13.21
CA GLU A 242 -10.08 -7.03 13.60
C GLU A 242 -8.87 -6.27 12.99
N PRO A 243 -7.73 -6.19 13.72
CA PRO A 243 -6.49 -5.61 13.20
C PRO A 243 -6.06 -6.07 11.80
N SER A 244 -6.24 -7.34 11.48
CA SER A 244 -5.87 -7.92 10.18
C SER A 244 -6.72 -7.39 9.05
N GLN A 245 -7.94 -6.92 9.32
CA GLN A 245 -8.76 -6.19 8.37
C GLN A 245 -8.35 -4.72 8.28
N ILE A 246 -8.01 -4.07 9.39
CA ILE A 246 -7.54 -2.67 9.44
C ILE A 246 -6.25 -2.46 8.63
N TYR A 247 -5.34 -3.44 8.67
CA TYR A 247 -4.06 -3.40 7.96
C TYR A 247 -4.05 -4.20 6.64
N SER A 248 -5.21 -4.72 6.20
CA SER A 248 -5.31 -5.48 4.96
C SER A 248 -5.32 -4.58 3.74
N GLU A 249 -4.53 -4.95 2.72
CA GLU A 249 -4.66 -4.37 1.38
C GLU A 249 -6.03 -4.63 0.76
N MET A 250 -6.70 -5.76 1.08
CA MET A 250 -8.02 -6.06 0.54
C MET A 250 -9.10 -5.10 1.08
N THR A 251 -8.99 -4.69 2.34
CA THR A 251 -9.87 -3.66 2.92
C THR A 251 -9.63 -2.32 2.23
N ARG A 252 -8.37 -1.94 1.97
CA ARG A 252 -8.04 -0.73 1.18
C ARG A 252 -8.63 -0.80 -0.24
N PHE A 253 -8.55 -1.97 -0.88
CA PHE A 253 -9.14 -2.19 -2.19
C PHE A 253 -10.66 -2.01 -2.17
N LEU A 254 -11.37 -2.58 -1.20
CA LEU A 254 -12.81 -2.40 -1.02
C LEU A 254 -13.21 -0.94 -0.76
N GLU A 255 -12.45 -0.23 0.06
CA GLU A 255 -12.66 1.20 0.30
C GLU A 255 -12.48 2.02 -0.98
N ALA A 256 -11.40 1.78 -1.73
CA ALA A 256 -11.17 2.45 -3.00
C ALA A 256 -12.28 2.14 -4.02
N MET A 257 -12.79 0.91 -4.04
CA MET A 257 -13.95 0.55 -4.87
C MET A 257 -15.25 1.21 -4.42
N ALA A 258 -15.41 1.48 -3.13
CA ALA A 258 -16.58 2.17 -2.60
C ALA A 258 -16.48 3.69 -2.81
N TYR A 259 -15.31 4.29 -2.58
CA TYR A 259 -15.13 5.74 -2.36
C TYR A 259 -14.12 6.44 -3.27
N ASP A 260 -13.36 5.72 -4.09
CA ASP A 260 -12.19 6.24 -4.85
C ASP A 260 -11.04 6.66 -3.93
N LYS A 261 -11.16 6.38 -2.62
CA LYS A 261 -10.19 6.65 -1.58
C LYS A 261 -10.20 5.54 -0.55
N ASP A 262 -9.03 5.18 -0.08
CA ASP A 262 -8.84 4.26 1.04
C ASP A 262 -8.53 5.02 2.35
N LEU A 263 -8.51 4.27 3.46
CA LEU A 263 -8.24 4.79 4.80
C LEU A 263 -6.93 5.58 4.88
N ILE A 264 -5.88 5.08 4.24
CA ILE A 264 -4.53 5.67 4.35
C ILE A 264 -4.52 6.99 3.59
N GLN A 265 -5.20 7.07 2.46
CA GLN A 265 -5.38 8.31 1.69
C GLN A 265 -6.20 9.35 2.46
N ILE A 266 -7.27 8.94 3.15
CA ILE A 266 -8.07 9.82 4.01
C ILE A 266 -7.23 10.35 5.17
N ASN A 267 -6.48 9.47 5.81
CA ASN A 267 -5.56 9.83 6.89
C ASN A 267 -4.45 10.78 6.40
N HIS A 268 -3.92 10.56 5.19
CA HIS A 268 -2.95 11.47 4.60
C HIS A 268 -3.53 12.86 4.36
N LEU A 269 -4.77 12.96 3.85
CA LEU A 269 -5.46 14.24 3.68
C LEU A 269 -5.64 14.98 5.01
N TYR A 270 -5.93 14.24 6.08
CA TYR A 270 -5.98 14.80 7.43
C TYR A 270 -4.62 15.41 7.82
N VAL A 271 -3.54 14.64 7.72
CA VAL A 271 -2.19 15.10 8.11
C VAL A 271 -1.75 16.29 7.25
N SER A 272 -1.96 16.24 5.94
CA SER A 272 -1.56 17.32 5.04
C SER A 272 -2.29 18.64 5.32
N ASN A 273 -3.55 18.56 5.76
CA ASN A 273 -4.39 19.74 5.98
C ASN A 273 -4.26 20.31 7.39
N PHE A 274 -4.08 19.46 8.41
CA PHE A 274 -4.17 19.87 9.82
C PHE A 274 -2.88 19.63 10.62
N MET A 275 -1.99 18.74 10.18
CA MET A 275 -0.79 18.35 10.92
C MET A 275 0.46 18.34 10.03
N LYS A 276 0.70 19.43 9.28
CA LYS A 276 1.79 19.52 8.30
C LYS A 276 3.18 19.15 8.85
N GLY A 277 3.44 19.42 10.13
CA GLY A 277 4.69 19.03 10.81
C GLY A 277 4.91 17.52 10.89
N LEU A 278 3.85 16.71 10.77
CA LEU A 278 3.91 15.24 10.82
C LEU A 278 3.98 14.59 9.44
N LEU A 279 3.91 15.34 8.35
CA LEU A 279 3.81 14.79 6.99
C LEU A 279 4.99 13.88 6.63
N GLY A 280 6.22 14.31 6.95
CA GLY A 280 7.42 13.51 6.70
C GLY A 280 7.49 12.21 7.51
N LEU A 281 6.80 12.16 8.66
CA LEU A 281 6.67 10.94 9.46
C LEU A 281 5.55 10.03 8.92
N PHE A 282 4.48 10.62 8.38
CA PHE A 282 3.41 9.89 7.71
C PHE A 282 3.89 9.15 6.44
N ASP A 283 4.92 9.65 5.76
CA ASP A 283 5.62 8.87 4.70
C ASP A 283 6.06 7.49 5.22
N GLY A 284 6.54 7.42 6.47
CA GLY A 284 6.91 6.15 7.11
C GLY A 284 5.70 5.24 7.34
N TYR A 285 4.53 5.80 7.62
CA TYR A 285 3.29 5.03 7.76
C TYR A 285 2.87 4.38 6.42
N PHE A 286 3.01 5.07 5.29
CA PHE A 286 2.85 4.45 3.96
C PHE A 286 3.83 3.31 3.72
N LEU A 287 5.11 3.51 4.07
CA LEU A 287 6.15 2.48 3.95
C LEU A 287 5.83 1.25 4.83
N ALA A 288 5.26 1.44 6.01
CA ALA A 288 4.81 0.34 6.87
C ALA A 288 3.75 -0.53 6.19
N TYR A 289 2.76 0.08 5.53
CA TYR A 289 1.75 -0.64 4.76
C TYR A 289 2.33 -1.40 3.58
N LEU A 290 3.33 -0.84 2.90
CA LEU A 290 4.02 -1.51 1.80
C LEU A 290 4.89 -2.67 2.27
N CYS A 291 5.51 -2.56 3.44
CA CYS A 291 6.20 -3.70 4.06
C CYS A 291 5.20 -4.81 4.42
N ARG A 292 4.02 -4.47 4.93
CA ARG A 292 2.98 -5.44 5.27
C ARG A 292 2.29 -6.05 4.04
N ASN A 293 2.07 -5.24 3.02
CA ASN A 293 1.38 -5.60 1.78
C ASN A 293 2.12 -5.00 0.58
N PRO A 294 3.20 -5.64 0.10
CA PRO A 294 3.96 -5.17 -1.05
C PRO A 294 3.11 -4.97 -2.30
N HIS A 295 1.96 -5.64 -2.43
CA HIS A 295 1.03 -5.48 -3.56
C HIS A 295 0.06 -4.30 -3.43
N TYR A 296 0.10 -3.55 -2.33
CA TYR A 296 -0.64 -2.29 -2.21
C TYR A 296 -0.10 -1.27 -3.23
N ILE A 297 -1.01 -0.63 -3.96
CA ILE A 297 -0.69 0.34 -5.01
C ILE A 297 -1.05 1.73 -4.49
N LEU A 298 -0.04 2.59 -4.35
CA LEU A 298 -0.25 3.98 -3.98
C LEU A 298 -0.80 4.80 -5.14
N ASP A 299 -1.65 5.77 -4.82
CA ASP A 299 -2.05 6.79 -5.78
C ASP A 299 -0.81 7.55 -6.29
N LYS A 300 -0.74 7.75 -7.61
CA LYS A 300 0.37 8.42 -8.30
C LYS A 300 0.62 9.85 -7.82
N LYS A 301 -0.39 10.50 -7.23
CA LYS A 301 -0.29 11.85 -6.64
C LYS A 301 0.47 11.85 -5.32
N ILE A 302 0.52 10.72 -4.60
CA ILE A 302 1.27 10.61 -3.35
C ILE A 302 2.77 10.62 -3.68
N LYS A 303 3.51 11.46 -2.95
CA LYS A 303 4.96 11.61 -3.07
C LYS A 303 5.60 11.29 -1.74
N LEU A 304 6.46 10.28 -1.72
CA LEU A 304 7.12 9.76 -0.54
C LEU A 304 8.59 10.20 -0.51
N ASN A 305 9.02 10.73 0.63
CA ASN A 305 10.44 10.85 0.94
C ASN A 305 10.93 9.54 1.54
N VAL A 306 12.18 9.16 1.28
CA VAL A 306 12.79 7.97 1.91
C VAL A 306 14.06 8.41 2.60
N THR A 307 13.94 8.63 3.91
CA THR A 307 15.01 9.05 4.81
C THR A 307 15.22 7.98 5.87
N LYS A 308 16.36 8.02 6.57
CA LYS A 308 16.62 7.11 7.70
C LYS A 308 15.50 7.17 8.75
N LEU A 309 14.98 8.37 9.02
CA LEU A 309 13.93 8.59 10.03
C LEU A 309 12.62 7.88 9.67
N ASN A 310 12.10 8.13 8.46
CA ASN A 310 10.80 7.58 8.07
C ASN A 310 10.87 6.09 7.70
N LEU A 311 12.03 5.60 7.23
CA LEU A 311 12.26 4.17 7.08
C LEU A 311 12.27 3.45 8.44
N SER A 312 12.99 3.99 9.43
CA SER A 312 13.00 3.43 10.79
C SER A 312 11.59 3.42 11.40
N PHE A 313 10.87 4.55 11.33
CA PHE A 313 9.49 4.61 11.81
C PHE A 313 8.58 3.64 11.05
N GLY A 314 8.68 3.57 9.72
CA GLY A 314 7.86 2.68 8.92
C GLY A 314 8.09 1.20 9.23
N TYR A 315 9.32 0.80 9.52
CA TYR A 315 9.60 -0.58 9.95
C TYR A 315 9.08 -0.85 11.37
N ILE A 316 9.19 0.11 12.30
CA ILE A 316 8.59 -0.01 13.65
C ILE A 316 7.07 -0.15 13.54
N ALA A 317 6.40 0.70 12.75
CA ALA A 317 4.95 0.63 12.53
C ALA A 317 4.54 -0.70 11.88
N TYR A 318 5.31 -1.21 10.92
CA TYR A 318 5.11 -2.54 10.34
C TYR A 318 5.17 -3.66 11.41
N LEU A 319 6.15 -3.62 12.31
CA LEU A 319 6.23 -4.56 13.42
C LEU A 319 5.03 -4.44 14.37
N ILE A 320 4.51 -3.23 14.59
CA ILE A 320 3.31 -3.01 15.39
C ILE A 320 2.06 -3.57 14.71
N PHE A 321 1.94 -3.45 13.38
CA PHE A 321 0.84 -4.08 12.63
C PHE A 321 0.85 -5.60 12.82
N LEU A 322 2.03 -6.22 12.70
CA LEU A 322 2.20 -7.65 12.95
C LEU A 322 1.90 -8.02 14.40
N ALA A 323 2.36 -7.22 15.37
CA ALA A 323 2.11 -7.44 16.78
C ALA A 323 0.61 -7.40 17.09
N ALA A 324 -0.14 -6.45 16.51
CA ALA A 324 -1.59 -6.38 16.68
C ALA A 324 -2.29 -7.66 16.19
N GLU A 325 -2.00 -8.10 14.97
CA GLU A 325 -2.54 -9.37 14.44
C GLU A 325 -2.10 -10.59 15.29
N ALA A 326 -0.87 -10.59 15.78
CA ALA A 326 -0.31 -11.70 16.54
C ALA A 326 -0.88 -11.82 17.95
N VAL A 327 -1.12 -10.68 18.60
CA VAL A 327 -1.44 -10.58 20.03
C VAL A 327 -2.95 -10.49 20.26
N ILE A 328 -3.68 -9.69 19.46
CA ILE A 328 -5.13 -9.48 19.61
C ILE A 328 -5.89 -10.64 18.96
N GLU A 329 -5.53 -11.03 17.72
CA GLU A 329 -6.21 -12.11 17.00
C GLU A 329 -5.57 -13.49 17.20
N SER A 330 -4.41 -13.58 17.84
CA SER A 330 -3.66 -14.85 17.96
C SER A 330 -3.33 -15.50 16.60
N LYS A 331 -3.13 -14.68 15.55
CA LYS A 331 -2.92 -15.17 14.19
C LYS A 331 -1.55 -15.81 14.03
N LYS A 332 -1.52 -17.15 13.88
CA LYS A 332 -0.30 -17.97 13.83
C LYS A 332 0.76 -17.49 12.84
N THR A 333 0.36 -17.09 11.63
CA THR A 333 1.31 -16.60 10.61
C THR A 333 1.96 -15.29 11.05
N SER A 334 1.17 -14.34 11.56
CA SER A 334 1.66 -13.04 12.03
C SER A 334 2.53 -13.19 13.28
N ILE A 335 2.19 -14.10 14.21
CA ILE A 335 3.05 -14.50 15.33
C ILE A 335 4.43 -14.91 14.80
N ASN A 336 4.48 -15.87 13.87
CA ASN A 336 5.76 -16.41 13.40
C ASN A 336 6.62 -15.38 12.68
N ILE A 337 6.02 -14.58 11.80
CA ILE A 337 6.72 -13.50 11.11
C ILE A 337 7.24 -12.51 12.14
N PHE A 338 6.38 -12.02 13.04
CA PHE A 338 6.75 -11.04 14.05
C PHE A 338 7.92 -11.51 14.92
N LEU A 339 7.83 -12.73 15.47
CA LEU A 339 8.90 -13.28 16.30
C LEU A 339 10.22 -13.42 15.52
N ASN A 340 10.15 -13.92 14.27
CA ASN A 340 11.33 -14.05 13.41
C ASN A 340 12.00 -12.70 13.10
N ARG A 341 11.21 -11.63 12.91
CA ARG A 341 11.75 -10.26 12.72
C ARG A 341 12.39 -9.73 14.00
N LEU A 342 11.81 -10.00 15.18
CA LEU A 342 12.38 -9.57 16.46
C LEU A 342 13.70 -10.26 16.78
N LEU A 343 13.92 -11.52 16.40
CA LEU A 343 15.21 -12.20 16.61
C LEU A 343 16.38 -11.43 15.98
N LYS A 344 16.15 -10.71 14.87
CA LYS A 344 17.20 -9.91 14.21
C LYS A 344 17.57 -8.63 14.96
N THR A 345 16.79 -8.23 15.95
CA THR A 345 17.14 -7.14 16.87
C THR A 345 18.18 -7.56 17.91
N GLY A 346 18.59 -8.85 17.92
CA GLY A 346 19.57 -9.39 18.86
C GLY A 346 18.96 -10.01 20.12
N MET A 347 17.64 -10.16 20.17
CA MET A 347 16.96 -10.91 21.22
C MET A 347 17.11 -12.43 21.00
N ASP A 348 17.45 -13.15 22.05
CA ASP A 348 17.26 -14.61 22.10
C ASP A 348 15.78 -14.95 22.41
N ASN A 349 15.44 -16.24 22.38
CA ASN A 349 14.05 -16.69 22.59
C ASN A 349 13.51 -16.32 23.98
N ASP A 350 14.34 -16.37 25.03
CA ASP A 350 13.92 -16.12 26.41
C ASP A 350 13.65 -14.63 26.65
N ARG A 351 14.53 -13.77 26.10
CA ARG A 351 14.34 -12.31 26.08
C ARG A 351 13.11 -11.92 25.28
N LEU A 352 12.86 -12.58 24.15
CA LEU A 352 11.69 -12.34 23.33
C LEU A 352 10.39 -12.70 24.06
N LEU A 353 10.37 -13.82 24.79
CA LEU A 353 9.24 -14.20 25.65
C LEU A 353 9.01 -13.16 26.75
N THR A 354 10.08 -12.78 27.45
CA THR A 354 10.01 -11.75 28.51
C THR A 354 9.55 -10.41 27.98
N PHE A 355 10.03 -10.00 26.80
CA PHE A 355 9.62 -8.79 26.11
C PHE A 355 8.12 -8.80 25.83
N MET A 356 7.60 -9.91 25.28
CA MET A 356 6.19 -10.04 24.96
C MET A 356 5.31 -10.11 26.21
N ASP A 357 5.72 -10.83 27.25
CA ASP A 357 5.00 -10.88 28.52
C ASP A 357 4.91 -9.49 29.15
N ASN A 358 5.97 -8.70 29.09
CA ASN A 358 5.97 -7.33 29.60
C ASN A 358 5.03 -6.43 28.80
N VAL A 359 5.01 -6.53 27.46
CA VAL A 359 4.06 -5.82 26.61
C VAL A 359 2.62 -6.15 27.01
N VAL A 360 2.29 -7.45 27.10
CA VAL A 360 0.93 -7.91 27.42
C VAL A 360 0.50 -7.47 28.82
N LYS A 361 1.38 -7.60 29.82
CA LYS A 361 1.09 -7.16 31.19
C LYS A 361 0.82 -5.66 31.28
N GLU A 362 1.65 -4.85 30.63
CA GLU A 362 1.52 -3.39 30.64
C GLU A 362 0.24 -2.94 29.91
N SER A 363 -0.03 -3.50 28.72
CA SER A 363 -1.27 -3.20 28.00
C SER A 363 -2.52 -3.62 28.79
N ASN A 364 -2.51 -4.79 29.45
CA ASN A 364 -3.63 -5.21 30.28
C ASN A 364 -3.82 -4.34 31.53
N SER A 365 -2.73 -3.84 32.12
CA SER A 365 -2.82 -2.87 33.22
C SER A 365 -3.52 -1.60 32.75
N ILE A 366 -3.09 -1.03 31.61
CA ILE A 366 -3.70 0.18 31.05
C ILE A 366 -5.18 -0.04 30.74
N LEU A 367 -5.54 -1.14 30.07
CA LEU A 367 -6.94 -1.49 29.75
C LEU A 367 -7.82 -1.59 31.00
N LYS A 368 -7.27 -2.17 32.07
CA LYS A 368 -7.96 -2.25 33.37
C LYS A 368 -8.13 -0.88 34.01
N ASP A 369 -7.11 -0.03 33.94
CA ASP A 369 -7.13 1.32 34.52
C ASP A 369 -8.13 2.24 33.80
N ILE A 370 -8.38 2.02 32.51
CA ILE A 370 -9.43 2.71 31.73
C ILE A 370 -10.81 2.02 31.81
N GLY A 371 -10.97 1.01 32.68
CA GLY A 371 -12.26 0.37 32.96
C GLY A 371 -12.82 -0.52 31.83
N ARG A 372 -12.00 -0.90 30.85
CA ARG A 372 -12.46 -1.67 29.68
C ARG A 372 -12.50 -3.18 29.98
N ARG A 373 -13.54 -3.86 29.48
CA ARG A 373 -13.69 -5.32 29.59
C ARG A 373 -12.92 -6.00 28.46
N GLY A 374 -12.04 -6.94 28.80
CA GLY A 374 -11.21 -7.67 27.86
C GLY A 374 -9.79 -7.85 28.38
N SER A 375 -9.03 -8.76 27.77
CA SER A 375 -7.60 -8.86 28.04
C SER A 375 -6.87 -9.31 26.80
N ILE A 376 -5.72 -8.70 26.57
CA ILE A 376 -4.74 -9.14 25.61
C ILE A 376 -4.15 -10.47 26.11
N LYS A 377 -4.12 -11.47 25.23
CA LYS A 377 -3.61 -12.80 25.54
C LYS A 377 -2.12 -12.90 25.26
N THR A 378 -1.43 -13.74 26.03
CA THR A 378 -0.07 -14.15 25.71
C THR A 378 -0.06 -14.94 24.42
N MET A 379 0.91 -14.66 23.54
CA MET A 379 1.04 -15.35 22.25
C MET A 379 1.52 -16.79 22.42
N SER A 380 1.04 -17.67 21.53
CA SER A 380 1.65 -18.99 21.34
C SER A 380 3.03 -18.86 20.69
N THR A 381 3.99 -19.72 21.05
CA THR A 381 5.33 -19.78 20.43
C THR A 381 5.44 -20.80 19.30
N THR A 382 4.34 -21.44 18.88
CA THR A 382 4.40 -22.52 17.89
C THR A 382 4.76 -22.00 16.50
N ARG A 383 6.00 -22.29 16.08
CA ARG A 383 6.52 -21.92 14.77
C ARG A 383 5.99 -22.83 13.66
N THR A 384 5.48 -22.23 12.60
CA THR A 384 5.10 -22.92 11.36
C THR A 384 5.88 -22.31 10.20
N SER A 385 6.58 -23.16 9.44
CA SER A 385 7.32 -22.77 8.24
C SER A 385 6.47 -22.94 6.99
N VAL A 386 6.52 -22.01 6.06
CA VAL A 386 6.01 -22.20 4.68
C VAL A 386 7.22 -22.35 3.76
N ARG A 387 7.22 -23.40 2.91
CA ARG A 387 8.27 -23.59 1.91
C ARG A 387 7.90 -22.85 0.63
N ALA A 388 8.88 -22.21 0.00
CA ALA A 388 8.71 -21.44 -1.21
C ALA A 388 8.14 -22.28 -2.36
N ARG A 389 8.55 -23.53 -2.48
CA ARG A 389 8.04 -24.45 -3.52
C ARG A 389 6.53 -24.71 -3.43
N ASP A 390 5.95 -24.61 -2.24
CA ASP A 390 4.52 -24.88 -2.02
C ASP A 390 3.64 -23.69 -2.46
N LEU A 391 4.28 -22.52 -2.62
CA LEU A 391 3.67 -21.29 -3.12
C LEU A 391 3.42 -21.32 -4.63
N PHE A 392 4.13 -22.15 -5.39
CA PHE A 392 4.05 -22.18 -6.86
C PHE A 392 3.44 -23.47 -7.40
N ALA A 393 3.16 -23.48 -8.70
CA ALA A 393 2.71 -24.67 -9.39
C ALA A 393 3.87 -25.66 -9.57
N LYS A 394 3.53 -26.95 -9.71
CA LYS A 394 4.51 -28.01 -10.00
C LYS A 394 4.78 -28.07 -11.50
N ASP A 395 5.58 -27.13 -11.99
CA ASP A 395 6.00 -27.02 -13.39
C ASP A 395 7.48 -26.58 -13.50
N GLN A 396 8.01 -26.61 -14.72
CA GLN A 396 9.42 -26.32 -14.99
C GLN A 396 9.78 -24.84 -14.76
N GLN A 397 8.92 -23.90 -15.14
CA GLN A 397 9.17 -22.46 -14.96
C GLN A 397 9.13 -22.09 -13.48
N SER A 398 8.13 -22.55 -12.73
CA SER A 398 8.06 -22.35 -11.28
C SER A 398 9.26 -22.94 -10.57
N THR A 399 9.68 -24.15 -10.94
CA THR A 399 10.87 -24.80 -10.36
C THR A 399 12.14 -23.99 -10.65
N LYS A 400 12.30 -23.49 -11.88
CA LYS A 400 13.42 -22.62 -12.27
C LYS A 400 13.41 -21.31 -11.48
N PHE A 401 12.25 -20.67 -11.36
CA PHE A 401 12.08 -19.44 -10.58
C PHE A 401 12.49 -19.64 -9.12
N VAL A 402 11.93 -20.67 -8.45
CA VAL A 402 12.29 -21.00 -7.06
C VAL A 402 13.79 -21.27 -6.92
N SER A 403 14.38 -22.01 -7.86
CA SER A 403 15.83 -22.28 -7.86
C SER A 403 16.64 -20.97 -7.96
N CYS A 404 16.28 -20.08 -8.87
CA CYS A 404 16.90 -18.75 -8.99
C CYS A 404 16.75 -17.91 -7.71
N MET A 405 15.59 -17.98 -7.07
CA MET A 405 15.37 -17.33 -5.77
C MET A 405 16.25 -17.93 -4.67
N THR A 406 16.56 -19.23 -4.71
CA THR A 406 17.52 -19.83 -3.77
C THR A 406 18.95 -19.33 -4.04
N TYR A 407 19.34 -19.17 -5.30
CA TYR A 407 20.64 -18.58 -5.68
C TYR A 407 20.78 -17.10 -5.30
N PHE A 408 19.67 -16.37 -5.18
CA PHE A 408 19.69 -14.96 -4.76
C PHE A 408 20.37 -14.73 -3.41
N ALA A 409 20.35 -15.70 -2.49
CA ALA A 409 21.08 -15.62 -1.23
C ALA A 409 22.60 -15.41 -1.43
N GLN A 410 23.14 -15.86 -2.57
CA GLN A 410 24.55 -15.69 -2.94
C GLN A 410 24.79 -14.37 -3.69
N THR A 411 23.94 -14.03 -4.67
CA THR A 411 24.14 -12.84 -5.51
C THR A 411 23.76 -11.54 -4.82
N ARG A 412 22.85 -11.59 -3.83
CA ARG A 412 22.25 -10.42 -3.15
C ARG A 412 21.61 -9.40 -4.08
N ARG A 413 21.47 -9.74 -5.36
CA ARG A 413 20.98 -8.88 -6.43
C ARG A 413 20.03 -9.68 -7.29
N LEU A 414 18.80 -9.18 -7.39
CA LEU A 414 17.76 -9.84 -8.14
C LEU A 414 16.84 -8.82 -8.78
N ILE A 415 16.42 -9.13 -10.01
CA ILE A 415 15.43 -8.35 -10.73
C ILE A 415 14.34 -9.29 -11.21
N ILE A 416 13.11 -9.07 -10.75
CA ILE A 416 11.95 -9.89 -11.11
C ILE A 416 11.17 -9.16 -12.20
N ARG A 417 11.13 -9.76 -13.39
CA ARG A 417 10.27 -9.31 -14.48
C ARG A 417 8.90 -9.98 -14.37
N TYR A 418 7.82 -9.22 -14.52
CA TYR A 418 6.45 -9.73 -14.30
C TYR A 418 5.42 -9.25 -15.32
N GLU A 419 4.32 -10.01 -15.40
CA GLU A 419 3.13 -9.71 -16.20
C GLU A 419 1.94 -9.22 -15.35
N ASP A 420 1.82 -9.67 -14.10
CA ASP A 420 0.82 -9.21 -13.13
C ASP A 420 1.52 -8.54 -11.95
N GLU A 421 1.40 -7.22 -11.84
CA GLU A 421 2.03 -6.43 -10.77
C GLU A 421 1.54 -6.88 -9.39
N THR A 422 0.22 -6.85 -9.19
CA THR A 422 -0.42 -7.15 -7.91
C THR A 422 -0.09 -8.57 -7.46
N TYR A 423 -0.24 -9.56 -8.34
CA TYR A 423 0.03 -10.95 -7.98
C TYR A 423 1.52 -11.20 -7.69
N THR A 424 2.42 -10.61 -8.49
CA THR A 424 3.86 -10.78 -8.27
C THR A 424 4.28 -10.21 -6.92
N HIS A 425 3.85 -9.00 -6.58
CA HIS A 425 4.17 -8.40 -5.28
C HIS A 425 3.48 -9.12 -4.12
N TYR A 426 2.28 -9.67 -4.34
CA TYR A 426 1.61 -10.53 -3.36
C TYR A 426 2.47 -11.78 -3.08
N MET A 427 3.02 -12.40 -4.12
CA MET A 427 3.90 -13.55 -3.97
C MET A 427 5.24 -13.17 -3.34
N ILE A 428 5.83 -12.03 -3.69
CA ILE A 428 7.04 -11.50 -3.03
C ILE A 428 6.82 -11.35 -1.52
N SER A 429 5.64 -10.89 -1.08
CA SER A 429 5.31 -10.80 0.34
C SER A 429 5.43 -12.16 1.04
N LYS A 430 4.96 -13.24 0.40
CA LYS A 430 5.04 -14.60 0.92
C LYS A 430 6.47 -15.14 0.90
N LEU A 431 7.22 -14.84 -0.16
CA LEU A 431 8.61 -15.31 -0.29
C LEU A 431 9.51 -14.71 0.79
N ILE A 432 9.38 -13.42 1.09
CA ILE A 432 10.17 -12.75 2.12
C ILE A 432 10.00 -13.39 3.51
N ASP A 433 8.87 -14.07 3.73
CA ASP A 433 8.53 -14.75 4.99
C ASP A 433 8.85 -16.26 4.99
N THR A 434 9.30 -16.84 3.87
CA THR A 434 9.62 -18.28 3.80
C THR A 434 11.02 -18.60 4.31
N ASP A 435 11.16 -19.74 4.99
CA ASP A 435 12.44 -20.21 5.56
C ASP A 435 13.46 -20.61 4.49
N ASP A 436 12.99 -20.96 3.29
CA ASP A 436 13.83 -21.37 2.16
C ASP A 436 14.74 -20.23 1.65
N PHE A 437 14.40 -18.99 2.00
CA PHE A 437 15.25 -17.83 1.77
C PHE A 437 15.77 -17.33 3.12
N SER A 438 17.06 -17.03 3.21
CA SER A 438 17.71 -16.48 4.42
C SER A 438 17.24 -15.05 4.78
N MET A 439 16.04 -14.69 4.36
CA MET A 439 15.40 -13.39 4.46
C MET A 439 14.22 -13.38 5.43
N TYR A 440 13.74 -14.53 5.91
CA TYR A 440 12.59 -14.63 6.84
C TYR A 440 12.77 -13.88 8.17
N SER A 441 14.00 -13.56 8.56
CA SER A 441 14.34 -12.72 9.71
C SER A 441 14.93 -11.36 9.34
N SER A 442 15.14 -11.07 8.06
CA SER A 442 15.76 -9.82 7.61
C SER A 442 14.89 -8.61 7.94
N MET A 443 15.53 -7.51 8.33
CA MET A 443 14.92 -6.18 8.31
C MET A 443 14.84 -5.72 6.87
N PHE A 444 13.65 -5.33 6.40
CA PHE A 444 13.43 -4.99 5.01
C PHE A 444 12.56 -3.76 4.84
N CYS A 445 12.70 -3.09 3.70
CA CYS A 445 11.82 -2.00 3.27
C CYS A 445 11.32 -2.23 1.85
N VAL A 446 10.09 -1.82 1.59
CA VAL A 446 9.45 -1.88 0.26
C VAL A 446 9.15 -0.46 -0.21
N ILE A 447 9.72 -0.08 -1.35
CA ILE A 447 9.67 1.28 -1.88
C ILE A 447 9.09 1.25 -3.30
N PRO A 448 8.01 2.00 -3.57
CA PRO A 448 7.48 2.15 -4.91
C PRO A 448 8.22 3.26 -5.65
N CYS A 449 8.92 2.91 -6.72
CA CYS A 449 9.79 3.85 -7.44
C CYS A 449 9.02 5.02 -8.06
N GLU A 450 7.75 4.82 -8.44
CA GLU A 450 6.92 5.84 -9.07
C GLU A 450 6.44 6.96 -8.12
N ASN A 451 6.52 6.72 -6.81
CA ASN A 451 6.08 7.67 -5.78
C ASN A 451 7.25 8.42 -5.12
N LEU A 452 8.50 8.15 -5.47
CA LEU A 452 9.64 8.84 -4.84
C LEU A 452 9.63 10.34 -5.14
N ALA A 453 9.71 11.14 -4.08
CA ALA A 453 9.72 12.61 -4.14
C ALA A 453 11.14 13.19 -4.28
N GLN A 454 12.12 12.51 -3.70
CA GLN A 454 13.50 12.99 -3.57
C GLN A 454 14.30 12.86 -4.87
N GLU A 455 15.38 13.66 -4.96
CA GLU A 455 16.27 13.68 -6.13
C GLU A 455 17.47 12.72 -6.00
N ASP A 456 17.73 12.19 -4.80
CA ASP A 456 18.80 11.23 -4.53
C ASP A 456 18.33 10.13 -3.56
N LEU A 457 18.94 8.95 -3.64
CA LEU A 457 18.75 7.81 -2.75
C LEU A 457 20.08 7.52 -2.05
N SER A 458 20.31 8.15 -0.89
CA SER A 458 21.52 7.90 -0.11
C SER A 458 21.53 6.46 0.44
N PRO A 459 22.60 5.67 0.21
CA PRO A 459 22.76 4.35 0.83
C PRO A 459 22.67 4.37 2.36
N GLU A 460 23.03 5.49 2.99
CA GLU A 460 23.00 5.66 4.44
C GLU A 460 21.57 5.65 5.01
N ALA A 461 20.57 6.03 4.22
CA ALA A 461 19.17 5.93 4.59
C ALA A 461 18.77 4.48 4.89
N PHE A 462 19.45 3.52 4.25
CA PHE A 462 19.16 2.10 4.31
C PHE A 462 20.00 1.32 5.33
N SER A 463 20.79 2.00 6.16
CA SER A 463 21.81 1.35 7.01
C SER A 463 21.28 0.26 7.95
N TYR A 464 20.00 0.31 8.35
CA TYR A 464 19.38 -0.71 9.21
C TYR A 464 18.77 -1.89 8.45
N PHE A 465 18.65 -1.79 7.13
CA PHE A 465 17.96 -2.79 6.32
C PHE A 465 18.95 -3.78 5.75
N SER A 466 18.56 -5.05 5.76
CA SER A 466 19.28 -6.14 5.12
C SER A 466 18.71 -6.46 3.73
N LEU A 467 17.50 -6.00 3.44
CA LEU A 467 16.80 -6.20 2.18
C LEU A 467 16.08 -4.91 1.75
N ILE A 468 16.28 -4.49 0.50
CA ILE A 468 15.54 -3.42 -0.14
C ILE A 468 14.74 -4.01 -1.29
N VAL A 469 13.43 -3.76 -1.33
CA VAL A 469 12.57 -4.08 -2.46
C VAL A 469 12.17 -2.78 -3.15
N LEU A 470 12.69 -2.54 -4.34
CA LEU A 470 12.29 -1.39 -5.17
C LEU A 470 11.27 -1.87 -6.21
N LYS A 471 10.01 -1.53 -5.99
CA LYS A 471 8.91 -1.90 -6.89
C LYS A 471 8.92 -1.00 -8.12
N ASN A 472 8.70 -1.59 -9.28
CA ASN A 472 8.44 -0.91 -10.55
C ASN A 472 9.59 0.05 -10.92
N PHE A 473 10.84 -0.43 -10.85
CA PHE A 473 12.00 0.44 -11.06
C PHE A 473 12.07 0.99 -12.50
N ASP A 474 11.38 0.37 -13.45
CA ASP A 474 11.16 0.90 -14.79
C ASP A 474 10.41 2.24 -14.81
N ARG A 475 9.67 2.56 -13.73
CA ARG A 475 8.97 3.84 -13.52
C ARG A 475 9.77 4.85 -12.69
N LEU A 476 11.02 4.55 -12.35
CA LEU A 476 11.88 5.44 -11.58
C LEU A 476 12.18 6.73 -12.37
N SER A 477 12.19 7.87 -11.67
CA SER A 477 12.58 9.14 -12.27
C SER A 477 14.02 9.07 -12.81
N LYS A 478 14.26 9.66 -13.99
CA LYS A 478 15.58 9.70 -14.64
C LYS A 478 16.67 10.29 -13.73
N ASN A 479 16.31 11.23 -12.86
CA ASN A 479 17.24 11.89 -11.94
C ASN A 479 17.81 10.89 -10.90
N LEU A 480 17.04 9.87 -10.54
CA LEU A 480 17.40 8.87 -9.52
C LEU A 480 18.21 7.69 -10.09
N MET A 481 18.44 7.62 -11.40
CA MET A 481 19.12 6.48 -12.02
C MET A 481 20.56 6.33 -11.57
N ARG A 482 21.29 7.44 -11.40
CA ARG A 482 22.67 7.42 -10.88
C ARG A 482 22.71 6.89 -9.45
N SER A 483 21.77 7.36 -8.62
CA SER A 483 21.60 6.93 -7.24
C SER A 483 21.23 5.45 -7.14
N LEU A 484 20.37 4.95 -8.04
CA LEU A 484 20.03 3.53 -8.13
C LEU A 484 21.28 2.69 -8.44
N ILE A 485 22.10 3.09 -9.43
CA ILE A 485 23.33 2.37 -9.78
C ILE A 485 24.33 2.38 -8.61
N LYS A 486 24.46 3.53 -7.92
CA LYS A 486 25.29 3.65 -6.72
C LYS A 486 24.79 2.70 -5.63
N LEU A 487 23.51 2.76 -5.27
CA LEU A 487 22.88 1.87 -4.29
C LEU A 487 23.06 0.40 -4.67
N TRP A 488 22.87 0.05 -5.94
CA TRP A 488 23.08 -1.29 -6.48
C TRP A 488 24.51 -1.78 -6.30
N GLY A 489 25.51 -0.91 -6.50
CA GLY A 489 26.93 -1.25 -6.37
C GLY A 489 27.44 -1.27 -4.93
N THR A 490 26.93 -0.40 -4.05
CA THR A 490 27.55 -0.13 -2.73
C THR A 490 26.75 -0.64 -1.54
N PHE A 491 25.49 -1.06 -1.69
CA PHE A 491 24.70 -1.55 -0.57
C PHE A 491 25.10 -2.99 -0.19
N ASP A 492 25.54 -3.20 1.04
CA ASP A 492 26.01 -4.51 1.50
C ASP A 492 24.89 -5.56 1.60
N GLY A 493 23.66 -5.11 1.84
CA GLY A 493 22.48 -5.96 1.92
C GLY A 493 22.01 -6.48 0.55
N SER A 494 20.82 -7.07 0.54
CA SER A 494 20.18 -7.60 -0.66
C SER A 494 19.24 -6.60 -1.31
N ILE A 495 19.16 -6.60 -2.64
CA ILE A 495 18.25 -5.76 -3.41
C ILE A 495 17.42 -6.62 -4.34
N ILE A 496 16.10 -6.47 -4.25
CA ILE A 496 15.14 -6.98 -5.23
C ILE A 496 14.57 -5.77 -5.98
N LEU A 497 14.72 -5.75 -7.31
CA LEU A 497 14.01 -4.82 -8.17
C LEU A 497 12.87 -5.57 -8.86
N THR A 498 11.78 -4.87 -9.18
CA THR A 498 10.73 -5.44 -10.04
C THR A 498 10.46 -4.53 -11.23
N PHE A 499 10.16 -5.10 -12.39
CA PHE A 499 9.68 -4.32 -13.54
C PHE A 499 8.70 -5.10 -14.40
N SER A 500 7.82 -4.36 -15.07
CA SER A 500 6.83 -4.97 -15.95
C SER A 500 7.45 -5.42 -17.27
N THR A 501 7.09 -6.62 -17.74
CA THR A 501 7.35 -7.07 -19.12
C THR A 501 6.82 -6.08 -20.15
N TYR A 502 5.74 -5.35 -19.83
CA TYR A 502 5.08 -4.41 -20.74
C TYR A 502 5.70 -3.02 -20.75
N SER A 503 6.68 -2.74 -19.88
CA SER A 503 7.41 -1.46 -19.86
C SER A 503 8.33 -1.30 -21.07
N VAL A 504 8.76 -2.42 -21.65
CA VAL A 504 9.71 -2.46 -22.77
C VAL A 504 11.00 -1.68 -22.41
N PHE A 505 11.40 -1.83 -21.15
CA PHE A 505 12.55 -1.20 -20.52
C PHE A 505 13.87 -1.47 -21.27
N ASP A 506 13.98 -2.65 -21.88
CA ASP A 506 15.11 -3.06 -22.74
C ASP A 506 15.32 -2.14 -23.95
N TYR A 507 14.28 -1.43 -24.40
CA TYR A 507 14.38 -0.44 -25.48
C TYR A 507 14.65 0.96 -24.96
N GLN A 508 13.95 1.35 -23.90
CA GLN A 508 14.00 2.72 -23.40
C GLN A 508 15.34 3.03 -22.71
N MET A 509 15.96 2.02 -22.09
CA MET A 509 17.21 2.15 -21.34
C MET A 509 18.16 0.98 -21.64
N LYS A 510 18.49 0.79 -22.92
CA LYS A 510 19.28 -0.36 -23.43
C LYS A 510 20.58 -0.63 -22.67
N ASP A 511 21.38 0.40 -22.40
CA ASP A 511 22.67 0.23 -21.73
C ASP A 511 22.50 -0.27 -20.29
N LEU A 512 21.52 0.31 -19.57
CA LEU A 512 21.19 -0.13 -18.23
C LEU A 512 20.59 -1.54 -18.24
N PHE A 513 19.72 -1.86 -19.19
CA PHE A 513 19.19 -3.20 -19.35
C PHE A 513 20.30 -4.22 -19.56
N ASN A 514 21.27 -3.94 -20.43
CA ASN A 514 22.40 -4.83 -20.67
C ASN A 514 23.24 -5.05 -19.40
N PHE A 515 23.46 -4.00 -18.61
CA PHE A 515 24.14 -4.09 -17.32
C PHE A 515 23.37 -4.96 -16.31
N LEU A 516 22.04 -4.79 -16.25
CA LEU A 516 21.17 -5.45 -15.30
C LEU A 516 20.75 -6.88 -15.72
N ARG A 517 20.85 -7.22 -17.01
CA ARG A 517 20.39 -8.47 -17.62
C ARG A 517 20.82 -9.74 -16.88
N PRO A 518 22.06 -9.89 -16.38
CA PRO A 518 22.46 -11.11 -15.67
C PRO A 518 21.66 -11.38 -14.39
N TYR A 519 21.02 -10.36 -13.82
CA TYR A 519 20.26 -10.43 -12.57
C TYR A 519 18.75 -10.58 -12.81
N ILE A 520 18.31 -10.55 -14.07
CA ILE A 520 16.88 -10.63 -14.44
C ILE A 520 16.42 -12.08 -14.44
N ILE A 521 15.36 -12.33 -13.68
CA ILE A 521 14.60 -13.57 -13.71
C ILE A 521 13.15 -13.27 -14.07
N ASP A 522 12.52 -14.21 -14.76
CA ASP A 522 11.11 -14.12 -15.12
C ASP A 522 10.25 -14.74 -14.02
N PHE A 523 9.28 -13.99 -13.53
CA PHE A 523 8.22 -14.54 -12.70
C PHE A 523 7.43 -15.58 -13.52
N PRO A 524 6.99 -16.72 -12.94
CA PRO A 524 6.30 -17.77 -13.69
C PRO A 524 5.07 -17.22 -14.42
N SER A 525 5.05 -17.37 -15.75
CA SER A 525 4.04 -16.74 -16.59
C SER A 525 2.75 -17.55 -16.59
N PRO A 526 1.57 -16.94 -16.30
CA PRO A 526 0.29 -17.63 -16.42
C PRO A 526 -0.01 -18.07 -17.86
N PHE A 527 0.63 -17.48 -18.87
CA PHE A 527 0.43 -17.87 -20.27
C PHE A 527 1.21 -19.13 -20.68
N SER A 528 2.15 -19.57 -19.86
CA SER A 528 3.09 -20.63 -20.22
C SER A 528 2.59 -22.03 -19.89
N ASP A 529 1.82 -22.18 -18.81
CA ASP A 529 1.30 -23.46 -18.32
C ASP A 529 -0.01 -23.22 -17.56
N ASP A 530 -1.07 -23.96 -17.91
CA ASP A 530 -2.38 -23.86 -17.28
C ASP A 530 -2.34 -24.13 -15.77
N ARG A 531 -1.36 -24.92 -15.29
CA ARG A 531 -1.16 -25.18 -13.86
C ARG A 531 -0.71 -23.94 -13.11
N ILE A 532 0.11 -23.09 -13.72
CA ILE A 532 0.54 -21.81 -13.13
C ILE A 532 -0.68 -20.90 -12.99
N TYR A 533 -1.45 -20.75 -14.06
CA TYR A 533 -2.63 -19.90 -14.03
C TYR A 533 -3.69 -20.39 -13.03
N ARG A 534 -3.95 -21.70 -12.99
CA ARG A 534 -4.84 -22.30 -11.99
C ARG A 534 -4.38 -22.02 -10.56
N LYS A 535 -3.09 -22.18 -10.27
CA LYS A 535 -2.52 -21.89 -8.95
C LYS A 535 -2.69 -20.42 -8.56
N MET A 536 -2.52 -19.50 -9.51
CA MET A 536 -2.79 -18.08 -9.31
C MET A 536 -4.26 -17.84 -8.95
N VAL A 537 -5.20 -18.37 -9.74
CA VAL A 537 -6.64 -18.26 -9.48
C VAL A 537 -6.97 -18.78 -8.07
N GLU A 538 -6.53 -20.00 -7.72
CA GLU A 538 -6.75 -20.59 -6.40
C GLU A 538 -6.27 -19.68 -5.26
N GLN A 539 -5.07 -19.12 -5.38
CA GLN A 539 -4.51 -18.24 -4.36
C GLN A 539 -5.23 -16.90 -4.26
N VAL A 540 -5.63 -16.32 -5.39
CA VAL A 540 -6.41 -15.06 -5.39
C VAL A 540 -7.77 -15.28 -4.75
N LEU A 541 -8.43 -16.41 -5.03
CA LEU A 541 -9.70 -16.77 -4.41
C LEU A 541 -9.55 -16.99 -2.90
N VAL A 542 -8.53 -17.73 -2.45
CA VAL A 542 -8.23 -17.88 -1.01
C VAL A 542 -7.98 -16.51 -0.35
N TYR A 543 -7.30 -15.60 -1.04
CA TYR A 543 -7.05 -14.25 -0.53
C TYR A 543 -8.32 -13.38 -0.45
N THR A 544 -9.28 -13.60 -1.36
CA THR A 544 -10.51 -12.81 -1.48
C THR A 544 -11.65 -13.34 -0.60
N ASN A 545 -11.70 -14.66 -0.37
CA ASN A 545 -12.80 -15.36 0.31
C ASN A 545 -13.20 -14.76 1.68
N PRO A 546 -12.27 -14.31 2.55
CA PRO A 546 -12.67 -13.70 3.83
C PRO A 546 -13.50 -12.41 3.71
N TYR A 547 -13.55 -11.80 2.53
CA TYR A 547 -14.16 -10.48 2.30
C TYR A 547 -15.40 -10.51 1.42
N SER A 548 -15.61 -11.58 0.66
CA SER A 548 -16.70 -11.72 -0.31
C SER A 548 -18.00 -12.24 0.31
N GLY A 549 -17.94 -12.93 1.46
CA GLY A 549 -19.10 -13.54 2.12
C GLY A 549 -19.80 -14.64 1.30
N ASN A 550 -19.26 -15.00 0.13
CA ASN A 550 -19.83 -15.96 -0.81
C ASN A 550 -19.30 -17.37 -0.49
N THR A 551 -20.19 -18.35 -0.34
CA THR A 551 -19.80 -19.75 -0.10
C THR A 551 -19.54 -20.54 -1.39
N ASP A 552 -20.04 -20.06 -2.53
CA ASP A 552 -19.98 -20.75 -3.83
C ASP A 552 -18.78 -20.30 -4.69
N PHE A 553 -17.61 -20.18 -4.06
CA PHE A 553 -16.36 -19.78 -4.71
C PHE A 553 -15.86 -20.88 -5.67
N THR A 554 -16.31 -20.84 -6.93
CA THR A 554 -15.80 -21.75 -7.97
C THR A 554 -14.80 -21.03 -8.88
N GLY A 555 -13.56 -21.53 -8.91
CA GLY A 555 -12.53 -20.98 -9.81
C GLY A 555 -12.79 -21.27 -11.29
N ALA A 556 -13.78 -22.12 -11.62
CA ALA A 556 -14.05 -22.58 -12.98
C ALA A 556 -14.32 -21.43 -13.96
N GLN A 557 -15.03 -20.38 -13.53
CA GLN A 557 -15.32 -19.22 -14.37
C GLN A 557 -14.05 -18.46 -14.79
N TYR A 558 -13.04 -18.41 -13.91
CA TYR A 558 -11.80 -17.70 -14.16
C TYR A 558 -10.80 -18.50 -14.99
N LEU A 559 -11.03 -19.80 -15.17
CA LEU A 559 -10.17 -20.67 -15.99
C LEU A 559 -10.49 -20.60 -17.49
N GLN A 560 -11.54 -19.88 -17.89
CA GLN A 560 -11.95 -19.74 -19.29
C GLN A 560 -11.08 -18.74 -20.06
N GLU A 561 -10.44 -17.80 -19.36
CA GLU A 561 -9.58 -16.77 -19.94
C GLU A 561 -8.51 -16.33 -18.94
N PHE A 562 -7.43 -15.70 -19.42
CA PHE A 562 -6.32 -15.25 -18.58
C PHE A 562 -6.60 -13.86 -17.97
N LEU A 563 -6.99 -13.86 -16.70
CA LEU A 563 -7.38 -12.68 -15.93
C LEU A 563 -6.29 -12.33 -14.91
N SER A 564 -6.09 -11.04 -14.67
CA SER A 564 -5.20 -10.59 -13.59
C SER A 564 -5.82 -10.84 -12.22
N MET A 565 -4.99 -10.81 -11.17
CA MET A 565 -5.44 -10.81 -9.78
C MET A 565 -6.42 -9.66 -9.51
N ASN A 566 -6.14 -8.46 -10.06
CA ASN A 566 -7.01 -7.28 -9.93
C ASN A 566 -8.41 -7.50 -10.50
N HIS A 567 -8.48 -8.17 -11.66
CA HIS A 567 -9.74 -8.50 -12.30
C HIS A 567 -10.55 -9.49 -11.44
N ILE A 568 -9.93 -10.59 -11.01
CA ILE A 568 -10.61 -11.63 -10.22
C ILE A 568 -11.15 -11.04 -8.91
N ARG A 569 -10.32 -10.30 -8.16
CA ARG A 569 -10.75 -9.74 -6.87
C ARG A 569 -11.93 -8.78 -7.01
N GLY A 570 -11.95 -7.89 -8.01
CA GLY A 570 -13.04 -6.95 -8.12
C GLY A 570 -14.31 -7.54 -8.73
N THR A 571 -14.22 -8.64 -9.49
CA THR A 571 -15.40 -9.43 -9.89
C THR A 571 -16.01 -10.16 -8.70
N GLU A 572 -15.18 -10.74 -7.82
CA GLU A 572 -15.66 -11.45 -6.61
C GLU A 572 -16.22 -10.52 -5.54
N LEU A 573 -15.67 -9.31 -5.40
CA LEU A 573 -16.03 -8.38 -4.32
C LEU A 573 -17.17 -7.41 -4.68
N LEU A 574 -17.49 -7.25 -5.96
CA LEU A 574 -18.65 -6.47 -6.39
C LEU A 574 -19.80 -7.39 -6.77
N PRO A 575 -20.89 -7.47 -5.98
CA PRO A 575 -22.12 -8.09 -6.46
C PRO A 575 -22.70 -7.21 -7.58
N LYS A 576 -22.42 -7.60 -8.84
CA LYS A 576 -23.03 -7.12 -10.10
C LYS A 576 -23.15 -5.59 -10.26
N VAL A 577 -22.08 -4.92 -10.72
CA VAL A 577 -22.20 -3.65 -11.48
C VAL A 577 -21.22 -3.63 -12.65
N GLN A 578 -21.74 -3.24 -13.81
CA GLN A 578 -21.15 -3.13 -15.15
C GLN A 578 -19.61 -3.02 -15.20
N ILE A 579 -18.96 -4.11 -15.62
CA ILE A 579 -17.61 -4.07 -16.19
C ILE A 579 -17.68 -3.14 -17.40
N VAL A 580 -17.10 -1.95 -17.30
CA VAL A 580 -17.04 -1.02 -18.44
C VAL A 580 -15.96 -1.55 -19.38
N ASP A 581 -16.37 -2.04 -20.54
CA ASP A 581 -15.46 -2.35 -21.64
C ASP A 581 -14.68 -1.07 -22.00
N PRO A 582 -13.33 -1.08 -22.04
CA PRO A 582 -12.52 0.09 -22.38
C PRO A 582 -12.92 0.78 -23.70
N LYS A 583 -13.58 0.05 -24.61
CA LYS A 583 -14.13 0.61 -25.85
C LYS A 583 -15.39 1.46 -25.64
N ALA A 584 -16.23 1.13 -24.67
CA ALA A 584 -17.47 1.87 -24.38
C ALA A 584 -17.20 3.24 -23.72
N ALA A 585 -16.10 3.37 -22.97
CA ALA A 585 -15.70 4.63 -22.33
C ALA A 585 -15.32 5.74 -23.34
N LYS A 586 -14.83 5.37 -24.54
CA LYS A 586 -14.53 6.34 -25.61
C LYS A 586 -15.78 6.89 -26.28
N VAL A 587 -16.84 6.08 -26.39
CA VAL A 587 -18.13 6.50 -26.98
C VAL A 587 -18.83 7.50 -26.06
N GLN A 588 -18.88 7.22 -24.76
CA GLN A 588 -19.49 8.14 -23.78
C GLN A 588 -18.75 9.48 -23.64
N GLN A 589 -17.43 9.52 -23.88
CA GLN A 589 -16.67 10.78 -23.90
C GLN A 589 -16.89 11.58 -25.21
N GLN A 590 -17.16 10.92 -26.34
CA GLN A 590 -17.55 11.61 -27.58
C GLN A 590 -18.97 12.17 -27.48
N ASP A 591 -19.90 11.42 -26.89
CA ASP A 591 -21.29 11.88 -26.72
C ASP A 591 -21.40 13.06 -25.74
N ALA A 592 -20.61 13.04 -24.65
CA ALA A 592 -20.56 14.14 -23.69
C ALA A 592 -19.97 15.43 -24.30
N LYS A 593 -18.96 15.32 -25.16
CA LYS A 593 -18.35 16.46 -25.86
C LYS A 593 -19.32 17.07 -26.88
N THR A 594 -20.05 16.22 -27.60
CA THR A 594 -21.07 16.65 -28.58
C THR A 594 -22.24 17.38 -27.90
N LEU A 595 -22.65 16.95 -26.69
CA LEU A 595 -23.68 17.63 -25.89
C LEU A 595 -23.21 18.97 -25.31
N GLN A 596 -21.93 19.10 -24.97
CA GLN A 596 -21.35 20.35 -24.46
C GLN A 596 -21.22 21.40 -25.58
N ASP A 597 -20.82 20.98 -26.76
CA ASP A 597 -20.73 21.85 -27.95
C ASP A 597 -22.13 22.33 -28.40
N ALA A 598 -23.17 21.47 -28.28
CA ALA A 598 -24.55 21.85 -28.58
C ALA A 598 -25.14 22.88 -27.59
N LYS A 599 -24.79 22.80 -26.31
CA LYS A 599 -25.25 23.76 -25.28
C LYS A 599 -24.61 25.14 -25.47
N THR A 600 -23.32 25.16 -25.82
CA THR A 600 -22.58 26.41 -26.08
C THR A 600 -23.11 27.16 -27.31
N LEU A 601 -23.65 26.44 -28.30
CA LEU A 601 -24.31 27.00 -29.49
C LEU A 601 -25.73 27.52 -29.24
N GLN A 602 -26.44 27.02 -28.23
CA GLN A 602 -27.74 27.55 -27.80
C GLN A 602 -27.60 28.82 -26.97
N ASP A 603 -26.60 28.90 -26.10
CA ASP A 603 -26.36 30.08 -25.25
C ASP A 603 -25.80 31.29 -26.04
N ALA A 604 -25.22 31.07 -27.21
CA ALA A 604 -24.79 32.15 -28.11
C ALA A 604 -25.94 32.83 -28.88
N LYS A 605 -27.15 32.24 -28.90
CA LYS A 605 -28.32 32.81 -29.61
C LYS A 605 -29.20 33.70 -28.74
N THR A 606 -28.90 33.86 -27.45
CA THR A 606 -29.75 34.59 -26.47
C THR A 606 -29.13 35.86 -25.92
N MET A 607 -28.07 36.43 -26.52
CA MET A 607 -27.58 37.75 -26.13
C MET A 607 -28.42 38.90 -26.75
N PRO A 608 -28.92 39.87 -25.95
CA PRO A 608 -29.63 41.03 -26.47
C PRO A 608 -28.65 42.09 -26.98
N TYR A 609 -28.97 42.66 -28.15
CA TYR A 609 -28.22 43.74 -28.81
C TYR A 609 -28.02 44.97 -27.91
N PRO A 610 -26.87 45.66 -27.99
CA PRO A 610 -26.62 46.88 -27.23
C PRO A 610 -27.39 48.07 -27.85
N LYS A 611 -28.13 48.80 -27.01
CA LYS A 611 -28.80 50.05 -27.38
C LYS A 611 -27.77 51.10 -27.80
N LYS A 612 -27.86 51.56 -29.05
CA LYS A 612 -27.17 52.78 -29.54
C LYS A 612 -27.71 54.00 -28.79
N LYS A 613 -26.80 54.78 -28.18
CA LYS A 613 -27.05 56.20 -27.88
C LYS A 613 -26.70 57.02 -29.13
N LEU A 614 -27.60 57.89 -29.51
CA LEU A 614 -27.38 59.05 -30.38
C LEU A 614 -28.10 60.25 -29.71
N PRO A 615 -27.67 61.49 -30.01
CA PRO A 615 -27.45 62.58 -29.04
C PRO A 615 -28.66 63.04 -28.24
#